data_AF-A0A421FGN8-F1
#
_entry.id   AF-A0A421FGN8-F1
#
_cell.length_a   1.000
_cell.length_b   1.000
_cell.length_c   1.000
_cell.angle_alpha   90.00
_cell.angle_beta   90.00
_cell.angle_gamma   90.00
#
_symmetry.space_group_name_H-M   'P 1'
#
loop_
_entity.id
_entity.type
_entity.pdbx_description
1 polymer ?
#
loop_
_entity_poly.entity_id
_entity_poly.type
_entity_poly.pdbx_seq_one_letter_code
_entity_poly.pdbx_strand_id
1 'polypeptide(L)'
;MDLRTLREQLHAHMLTPAEFIRKGRLIFQNAVKFNCADDPASIQVREMSGHLMWYFDSLCAELQLFPTPEVSTEQGRTKREQLRRERTEFVATVPVELKAKECQKLLRVLNSQKHDKNCWPFRKPVRMLFPGLSPDYFDIITTPMDLSTIAEKLNEFEYKVHGEFIQDVRLTFENAMIYNRADKEREGWSVYSAAVLMLAVVDDLWGDVTLEVMEKFRRRELLRKERMSEAKRKRADGSEVGATRVKLQLMPSRPNMERMNKSERKAEEKRRKRARREEEIARSEKRRRTAVAATDDALREAELRSRPINA
;
A
#
# COMPACT_ATOMS: atom_id res chain seq x y z
N MET A 1 10.87 -10.27 18.47
CA MET A 1 10.21 -8.96 18.30
C MET A 1 9.14 -9.12 17.25
N ASP A 2 7.90 -8.82 17.57
CA ASP A 2 6.74 -8.87 16.67
C ASP A 2 5.82 -7.66 16.93
N LEU A 3 4.78 -7.50 16.11
CA LEU A 3 3.89 -6.34 16.17
C LEU A 3 3.07 -6.28 17.46
N ARG A 4 2.71 -7.42 18.07
CA ARG A 4 1.95 -7.45 19.32
C ARG A 4 2.82 -6.94 20.46
N THR A 5 4.03 -7.48 20.59
CA THR A 5 5.00 -7.02 21.60
C THR A 5 5.36 -5.54 21.39
N LEU A 6 5.54 -5.07 20.15
CA LEU A 6 5.84 -3.67 19.89
C LEU A 6 4.71 -2.75 20.36
N ARG A 7 3.46 -3.14 20.06
CA ARG A 7 2.26 -2.40 20.47
C ARG A 7 2.11 -2.34 22.00
N GLU A 8 2.31 -3.47 22.68
CA GLU A 8 2.27 -3.53 24.15
C GLU A 8 3.32 -2.60 24.78
N GLN A 9 4.55 -2.61 24.26
CA GLN A 9 5.61 -1.72 24.74
C GLN A 9 5.30 -0.24 24.48
N LEU A 10 4.69 0.08 23.34
CA LEU A 10 4.26 1.44 23.02
C LEU A 10 3.15 1.92 23.98
N HIS A 11 2.13 1.10 24.21
CA HIS A 11 1.02 1.42 25.12
C HIS A 11 1.47 1.55 26.58
N ALA A 12 2.48 0.78 26.98
CA ALA A 12 3.10 0.87 28.29
C ALA A 12 4.10 2.04 28.42
N HIS A 13 4.21 2.91 27.40
CA HIS A 13 5.16 4.02 27.36
C HIS A 13 6.63 3.63 27.59
N MET A 14 7.00 2.39 27.23
CA MET A 14 8.35 1.83 27.43
C MET A 14 9.30 2.10 26.25
N LEU A 15 8.92 2.95 25.30
CA LEU A 15 9.67 3.17 24.07
C LEU A 15 9.92 4.66 23.86
N THR A 16 11.18 5.01 23.68
CA THR A 16 11.56 6.26 23.00
C THR A 16 11.23 6.17 21.50
N PRO A 17 11.09 7.30 20.79
CA PRO A 17 10.91 7.29 19.33
C PRO A 17 12.00 6.49 18.58
N ALA A 18 13.25 6.62 19.02
CA ALA A 18 14.38 5.89 18.45
C ALA A 18 14.24 4.37 18.64
N GLU A 19 13.81 3.92 19.83
CA GLU A 19 13.57 2.51 20.10
C GLU A 19 12.38 1.96 19.33
N PHE A 20 11.30 2.73 19.19
CA PHE A 20 10.14 2.37 18.39
C PHE A 20 10.54 2.12 16.92
N ILE A 21 11.29 3.06 16.32
CA ILE A 21 11.79 2.92 14.94
C ILE A 21 12.69 1.68 14.82
N ARG A 22 13.66 1.52 15.72
CA ARG A 22 14.62 0.40 15.69
C ARG A 22 13.92 -0.95 15.81
N LYS A 23 13.02 -1.10 16.80
CA LYS A 23 12.28 -2.35 17.03
C LYS A 23 11.27 -2.62 15.91
N GLY A 24 10.61 -1.59 15.37
CA GLY A 24 9.72 -1.71 14.22
C GLY A 24 10.43 -2.25 12.98
N ARG A 25 11.60 -1.69 12.63
CA ARG A 25 12.44 -2.19 11.53
C ARG A 25 12.90 -3.62 11.76
N LEU A 26 13.28 -3.97 13.00
CA LEU A 26 13.78 -5.30 13.34
C LEU A 26 12.77 -6.41 13.02
N ILE A 27 11.46 -6.14 13.14
CA ILE A 27 10.40 -7.12 12.79
C ILE A 27 10.54 -7.54 11.32
N PHE A 28 10.63 -6.57 10.42
CA PHE A 28 10.72 -6.82 8.97
C PHE A 28 12.09 -7.35 8.57
N GLN A 29 13.17 -6.85 9.17
CA GLN A 29 14.53 -7.33 8.91
C GLN A 29 14.71 -8.80 9.31
N ASN A 30 14.13 -9.23 10.44
CA ASN A 30 14.16 -10.63 10.85
C ASN A 30 13.40 -11.51 9.86
N ALA A 31 12.24 -11.06 9.36
CA ALA A 31 11.48 -11.80 8.36
C ALA A 31 12.27 -11.96 7.05
N VAL A 32 12.95 -10.91 6.59
CA VAL A 32 13.82 -10.99 5.40
C VAL A 32 14.99 -11.94 5.61
N LYS A 33 15.66 -11.85 6.77
CA LYS A 33 16.85 -12.64 7.08
C LYS A 33 16.54 -14.14 7.24
N PHE A 34 15.43 -14.47 7.89
CA PHE A 34 15.01 -15.85 8.11
C PHE A 34 14.58 -16.52 6.80
N ASN A 35 13.85 -15.79 5.95
CA ASN A 35 13.35 -16.28 4.67
C ASN A 35 14.36 -16.00 3.55
N CYS A 36 15.62 -16.41 3.70
CA CYS A 36 16.69 -16.12 2.73
C CYS A 36 16.77 -17.09 1.54
N ALA A 37 16.04 -18.21 1.58
CA ALA A 37 16.05 -19.21 0.52
C ALA A 37 15.37 -18.71 -0.77
N ASP A 38 15.72 -19.27 -1.92
CA ASP A 38 15.15 -18.88 -3.22
C ASP A 38 13.87 -19.64 -3.59
N ASP A 39 13.28 -20.34 -2.62
CA ASP A 39 11.97 -20.91 -2.82
C ASP A 39 10.91 -19.79 -2.91
N PRO A 40 9.79 -20.01 -3.63
CA PRO A 40 8.88 -18.90 -3.88
C PRO A 40 8.09 -18.44 -2.65
N ALA A 41 8.00 -19.23 -1.57
CA ALA A 41 7.40 -18.76 -0.32
C ALA A 41 8.36 -17.81 0.41
N SER A 42 9.65 -18.13 0.47
CA SER A 42 10.66 -17.24 1.03
C SER A 42 10.75 -15.92 0.27
N ILE A 43 10.77 -15.96 -1.07
CA ILE A 43 10.77 -14.74 -1.90
C ILE A 43 9.56 -13.86 -1.59
N GLN A 44 8.37 -14.46 -1.51
CA GLN A 44 7.13 -13.74 -1.20
C GLN A 44 7.21 -13.02 0.16
N VAL A 45 7.70 -13.70 1.19
CA VAL A 45 7.85 -13.08 2.52
C VAL A 45 8.86 -11.93 2.50
N ARG A 46 9.97 -12.06 1.74
CA ARG A 46 10.94 -10.96 1.58
C ARG A 46 10.33 -9.76 0.87
N GLU A 47 9.62 -9.97 -0.24
CA GLU A 47 8.97 -8.88 -0.99
C GLU A 47 7.92 -8.16 -0.12
N MET A 48 7.08 -8.90 0.60
CA MET A 48 6.07 -8.34 1.51
C MET A 48 6.71 -7.56 2.66
N SER A 49 7.74 -8.13 3.30
CA SER A 49 8.46 -7.50 4.41
C SER A 49 9.18 -6.23 3.97
N GLY A 50 9.77 -6.22 2.76
CA GLY A 50 10.39 -5.03 2.18
C GLY A 50 9.37 -3.91 1.94
N HIS A 51 8.18 -4.24 1.44
CA HIS A 51 7.11 -3.27 1.28
C HIS A 51 6.60 -2.71 2.62
N LEU A 52 6.36 -3.57 3.61
CA LEU A 52 5.91 -3.13 4.93
C LEU A 52 6.97 -2.28 5.65
N MET A 53 8.25 -2.62 5.51
CA MET A 53 9.35 -1.82 6.05
C MET A 53 9.41 -0.43 5.40
N TRP A 54 9.28 -0.35 4.08
CA TRP A 54 9.19 0.94 3.38
C TRP A 54 7.99 1.77 3.85
N TYR A 55 6.83 1.14 4.03
CA TYR A 55 5.63 1.84 4.47
C TYR A 55 5.78 2.37 5.90
N PHE A 56 6.33 1.54 6.80
CA PHE A 56 6.68 1.93 8.17
C PHE A 56 7.65 3.12 8.18
N ASP A 57 8.75 3.06 7.44
CA ASP A 57 9.73 4.14 7.37
C ASP A 57 9.13 5.44 6.83
N SER A 58 8.22 5.33 5.84
CA SER A 58 7.53 6.49 5.28
C SER A 58 6.57 7.12 6.30
N LEU A 59 5.82 6.31 7.06
CA LEU A 59 4.97 6.80 8.15
C LEU A 59 5.78 7.47 9.25
N CYS A 60 6.88 6.87 9.67
CA CYS A 60 7.77 7.49 10.67
C CYS A 60 8.33 8.83 10.19
N ALA A 61 8.60 8.97 8.88
CA ALA A 61 9.07 10.22 8.31
C ALA A 61 7.99 11.29 8.29
N GLU A 62 6.76 10.95 7.92
CA GLU A 62 5.63 11.89 7.95
C GLU A 62 5.29 12.35 9.36
N LEU A 63 5.36 11.44 10.34
CA LEU A 63 5.19 11.73 11.76
C LEU A 63 6.41 12.41 12.41
N GLN A 64 7.45 12.72 11.63
CA GLN A 64 8.67 13.39 12.09
C GLN A 64 9.34 12.70 13.30
N LEU A 65 9.30 11.36 13.34
CA LEU A 65 9.87 10.58 14.44
C LEU A 65 11.39 10.44 14.36
N PHE A 66 12.00 10.79 13.22
CA PHE A 66 13.45 10.77 13.06
C PHE A 66 14.07 11.98 13.77
N PRO A 67 15.10 11.78 14.61
CA PRO A 67 15.78 12.89 15.25
C PRO A 67 16.40 13.79 14.18
N THR A 68 16.11 15.09 14.23
CA THR A 68 16.79 16.10 13.40
C THR A 68 18.19 16.31 13.94
N PRO A 69 19.25 16.20 13.13
CA PRO A 69 20.58 16.64 13.54
C PRO A 69 20.51 18.13 13.90
N GLU A 70 21.14 18.53 15.01
CA GLU A 70 21.15 19.91 15.53
C GLU A 70 21.84 20.93 14.59
N VAL A 71 22.43 20.48 13.47
CA VAL A 71 23.20 21.33 12.54
C VAL A 71 22.52 21.38 11.17
N SER A 72 21.78 22.47 10.95
CA SER A 72 21.26 22.88 9.64
C SER A 72 22.40 23.32 8.72
N THR A 73 22.84 22.41 7.85
CA THR A 73 23.54 22.78 6.61
C THR A 73 22.60 22.53 5.43
N GLU A 74 22.64 23.43 4.45
CA GLU A 74 21.85 23.40 3.19
C GLU A 74 21.96 22.08 2.39
N GLN A 75 22.84 21.15 2.77
CA GLN A 75 22.94 19.80 2.20
C GLN A 75 22.02 18.74 2.84
N GLY A 76 21.30 19.05 3.92
CA GLY A 76 20.49 18.08 4.67
C GLY A 76 19.00 18.09 4.31
N ARG A 77 18.61 17.60 3.12
CA ARG A 77 17.17 17.32 2.89
C ARG A 77 16.69 16.37 3.99
N THR A 78 15.64 16.76 4.71
CA THR A 78 15.08 15.89 5.75
C THR A 78 14.67 14.55 5.11
N LYS A 79 14.79 13.44 5.83
CA LYS A 79 14.37 12.13 5.31
C LYS A 79 12.93 12.15 4.78
N ARG A 80 12.08 12.97 5.42
CA ARG A 80 10.70 13.29 5.02
C ARG A 80 10.62 13.90 3.63
N GLU A 81 11.35 14.98 3.36
CA GLU A 81 11.37 15.64 2.04
C GLU A 81 11.90 14.72 0.93
N GLN A 82 12.95 13.95 1.22
CA GLN A 82 13.47 12.98 0.26
C GLN A 82 12.38 11.98 -0.15
N LEU A 83 11.73 11.36 0.83
CA LEU A 83 10.69 10.38 0.57
C LEU A 83 9.49 11.04 -0.14
N ARG A 84 9.06 12.23 0.29
CA ARG A 84 7.97 12.98 -0.39
C ARG A 84 8.27 13.23 -1.87
N ARG A 85 9.50 13.62 -2.22
CA ARG A 85 9.90 13.84 -3.61
C ARG A 85 9.79 12.56 -4.45
N GLU A 86 10.37 11.47 -3.96
CA GLU A 86 10.31 10.16 -4.63
C GLU A 86 8.87 9.70 -4.84
N ARG A 87 7.98 9.89 -3.84
CA ARG A 87 6.56 9.54 -3.99
C ARG A 87 5.83 10.46 -4.97
N THR A 88 6.10 11.77 -4.93
CA THR A 88 5.42 12.76 -5.77
C THR A 88 5.68 12.51 -7.25
N GLU A 89 6.92 12.26 -7.63
CA GLU A 89 7.31 11.97 -9.02
C GLU A 89 6.59 10.73 -9.56
N PHE A 90 6.55 9.65 -8.77
CA PHE A 90 5.81 8.45 -9.13
C PHE A 90 4.31 8.73 -9.24
N VAL A 91 3.71 9.31 -8.20
CA VAL A 91 2.25 9.53 -8.10
C VAL A 91 1.73 10.47 -9.18
N ALA A 92 2.53 11.43 -9.65
CA ALA A 92 2.12 12.35 -10.71
C ALA A 92 1.55 11.65 -11.97
N THR A 93 2.04 10.43 -12.27
CA THR A 93 1.61 9.64 -13.43
C THR A 93 0.55 8.57 -13.12
N VAL A 94 0.17 8.43 -11.84
CA VAL A 94 -0.78 7.39 -11.39
C VAL A 94 -2.21 7.85 -11.64
N PRO A 95 -3.10 6.97 -12.16
CA PRO A 95 -4.49 7.33 -12.40
C PRO A 95 -5.24 7.76 -11.13
N VAL A 96 -5.99 8.87 -11.17
CA VAL A 96 -6.70 9.43 -9.99
C VAL A 96 -7.68 8.44 -9.38
N GLU A 97 -8.26 7.56 -10.18
CA GLU A 97 -9.19 6.53 -9.71
C GLU A 97 -8.55 5.63 -8.64
N LEU A 98 -7.22 5.46 -8.69
CA LEU A 98 -6.48 4.85 -7.60
C LEU A 98 -6.39 5.82 -6.42
N LYS A 99 -7.35 5.74 -5.49
CA LYS A 99 -7.41 6.57 -4.26
C LYS A 99 -7.94 8.00 -4.46
N ALA A 100 -8.85 8.22 -5.42
CA ALA A 100 -9.61 9.48 -5.58
C ALA A 100 -10.22 10.04 -4.26
N LYS A 101 -10.61 9.16 -3.32
CA LYS A 101 -11.12 9.57 -1.99
C LYS A 101 -10.10 10.38 -1.17
N GLU A 102 -8.81 10.19 -1.39
CA GLU A 102 -7.76 10.96 -0.70
C GLU A 102 -7.67 12.38 -1.28
N CYS A 103 -7.85 12.57 -2.59
CA CYS A 103 -8.02 13.89 -3.21
C CYS A 103 -9.27 14.62 -2.66
N GLN A 104 -10.40 13.91 -2.54
CA GLN A 104 -11.61 14.45 -1.91
C GLN A 104 -11.39 14.81 -0.43
N LYS A 105 -10.63 14.00 0.31
CA LYS A 105 -10.27 14.29 1.71
C LYS A 105 -9.41 15.55 1.78
N LEU A 106 -8.42 15.71 0.90
CA LEU A 106 -7.59 16.91 0.82
C LEU A 106 -8.46 18.16 0.63
N LEU A 107 -9.35 18.18 -0.36
CA LEU A 107 -10.26 19.30 -0.60
C LEU A 107 -11.16 19.60 0.61
N ARG A 108 -11.67 18.57 1.28
CA ARG A 108 -12.47 18.73 2.52
C ARG A 108 -11.66 19.36 3.65
N VAL A 109 -10.39 18.99 3.81
CA VAL A 109 -9.54 19.59 4.85
C VAL A 109 -9.26 21.05 4.52
N LEU A 110 -8.91 21.38 3.27
CA LEU A 110 -8.72 22.78 2.86
C LEU A 110 -9.97 23.62 3.14
N ASN A 111 -11.16 23.07 2.90
CA ASN A 111 -12.43 23.76 3.14
C ASN A 111 -12.95 23.68 4.59
N SER A 112 -12.22 23.05 5.51
CA SER A 112 -12.68 22.88 6.89
C SER A 112 -12.67 24.18 7.69
N GLN A 113 -13.41 24.20 8.81
CA GLN A 113 -13.46 25.33 9.74
C GLN A 113 -12.07 25.75 10.26
N LYS A 114 -11.15 24.79 10.40
CA LYS A 114 -9.76 25.04 10.82
C LYS A 114 -9.05 26.03 9.90
N HIS A 115 -9.37 26.01 8.61
CA HIS A 115 -8.69 26.82 7.60
C HIS A 115 -9.57 27.97 7.07
N ASP A 116 -10.76 28.18 7.64
CA ASP A 116 -11.77 29.12 7.13
C ASP A 116 -11.22 30.54 6.96
N LYS A 117 -10.50 31.05 7.98
CA LYS A 117 -9.86 32.38 7.97
C LYS A 117 -8.98 32.62 6.75
N ASN A 118 -8.28 31.60 6.27
CA ASN A 118 -7.32 31.72 5.18
C ASN A 118 -7.83 31.12 3.87
N CYS A 119 -8.86 30.27 3.88
CA CYS A 119 -9.28 29.53 2.70
C CYS A 119 -10.46 30.17 1.96
N TRP A 120 -11.27 30.98 2.65
CA TRP A 120 -12.49 31.54 2.06
C TRP A 120 -12.33 32.25 0.70
N PRO A 121 -11.22 32.97 0.38
CA PRO A 121 -11.07 33.64 -0.93
C PRO A 121 -10.90 32.68 -2.11
N PHE A 122 -10.55 31.41 -1.83
CA PHE A 122 -10.17 30.41 -2.82
C PHE A 122 -11.28 29.38 -3.08
N ARG A 123 -12.41 29.51 -2.39
CA ARG A 123 -13.48 28.49 -2.40
C ARG A 123 -14.31 28.46 -3.66
N LYS A 124 -14.40 29.60 -4.35
CA LYS A 124 -15.26 29.82 -5.51
C LYS A 124 -14.54 30.68 -6.54
N PRO A 125 -15.00 30.70 -7.80
CA PRO A 125 -14.37 31.50 -8.83
C PRO A 125 -14.29 32.97 -8.43
N VAL A 126 -13.17 33.62 -8.78
CA VAL A 126 -12.92 35.03 -8.45
C VAL A 126 -14.05 35.95 -8.92
N ARG A 127 -14.62 35.71 -10.11
CA ARG A 127 -15.78 36.49 -10.62
C ARG A 127 -17.00 36.41 -9.70
N MET A 128 -17.19 35.29 -9.00
CA MET A 128 -18.34 35.09 -8.12
C MET A 128 -18.12 35.73 -6.74
N LEU A 129 -16.90 35.64 -6.20
CA LEU A 129 -16.58 36.19 -4.87
C LEU A 129 -16.28 37.69 -4.90
N PHE A 130 -15.68 38.18 -5.99
CA PHE A 130 -15.19 39.54 -6.13
C PHE A 130 -15.72 40.16 -7.44
N PRO A 131 -17.04 40.38 -7.56
CA PRO A 131 -17.63 40.92 -8.79
C PRO A 131 -17.16 42.34 -9.13
N GLY A 132 -16.64 43.09 -8.15
CA GLY A 132 -16.04 44.42 -8.34
C GLY A 132 -14.52 44.42 -8.47
N LEU A 133 -13.88 43.26 -8.66
CA LEU A 133 -12.43 43.19 -8.84
C LEU A 133 -12.02 43.91 -10.13
N SER A 134 -10.82 44.51 -10.11
CA SER A 134 -10.26 45.19 -11.28
C SER A 134 -10.30 44.27 -12.51
N PRO A 135 -10.68 44.78 -13.70
CA PRO A 135 -10.71 44.01 -14.93
C PRO A 135 -9.37 43.35 -15.27
N ASP A 136 -8.26 43.93 -14.79
CA ASP A 136 -6.89 43.44 -15.00
C ASP A 136 -6.63 42.02 -14.47
N TYR A 137 -7.49 41.48 -13.61
CA TYR A 137 -7.29 40.14 -13.05
C TYR A 137 -7.17 39.09 -14.14
N PHE A 138 -8.02 39.14 -15.16
CA PHE A 138 -8.01 38.16 -16.25
C PHE A 138 -6.96 38.46 -17.32
N ASP A 139 -6.34 39.64 -17.28
CA ASP A 139 -5.17 39.97 -18.09
C ASP A 139 -3.89 39.43 -17.45
N ILE A 140 -3.83 39.39 -16.11
CA ILE A 140 -2.69 38.90 -15.33
C ILE A 140 -2.76 37.38 -15.13
N ILE A 141 -3.93 36.87 -14.74
CA ILE A 141 -4.16 35.45 -14.44
C ILE A 141 -4.81 34.77 -15.63
N THR A 142 -4.00 34.02 -16.38
CA THR A 142 -4.39 33.38 -17.64
C THR A 142 -5.20 32.10 -17.44
N THR A 143 -4.99 31.39 -16.33
CA THR A 143 -5.70 30.14 -16.01
C THR A 143 -6.31 30.26 -14.61
N PRO A 144 -7.49 30.90 -14.47
CA PRO A 144 -8.18 30.98 -13.18
C PRO A 144 -8.51 29.59 -12.63
N MET A 145 -8.40 29.40 -11.32
CA MET A 145 -8.73 28.15 -10.64
C MET A 145 -9.20 28.41 -9.22
N ASP A 146 -10.10 27.58 -8.71
CA ASP A 146 -10.61 27.61 -7.34
C ASP A 146 -11.05 26.22 -6.86
N LEU A 147 -11.24 26.08 -5.55
CA LEU A 147 -11.52 24.79 -4.94
C LEU A 147 -12.89 24.19 -5.31
N SER A 148 -13.88 25.00 -5.70
CA SER A 148 -15.17 24.47 -6.16
C SER A 148 -15.06 23.88 -7.57
N THR A 149 -14.39 24.58 -8.48
CA THR A 149 -14.09 24.05 -9.82
C THR A 149 -13.26 22.78 -9.75
N ILE A 150 -12.23 22.72 -8.90
CA ILE A 150 -11.43 21.48 -8.73
C ILE A 150 -12.31 20.33 -8.21
N ALA A 151 -13.22 20.60 -7.28
CA ALA A 151 -14.13 19.59 -6.75
C ALA A 151 -15.08 19.07 -7.85
N GLU A 152 -15.60 19.95 -8.70
CA GLU A 152 -16.42 19.60 -9.87
C GLU A 152 -15.63 18.73 -10.85
N LYS A 153 -14.46 19.18 -11.31
CA LYS A 153 -13.57 18.42 -12.21
C LYS A 153 -13.22 17.03 -11.67
N LEU A 154 -12.98 16.91 -10.37
CA LEU A 154 -12.71 15.63 -9.72
C LEU A 154 -13.93 14.70 -9.71
N ASN A 155 -15.14 15.25 -9.51
CA ASN A 155 -16.38 14.48 -9.50
C ASN A 155 -16.82 14.07 -10.92
N GLU A 156 -16.48 14.88 -11.93
CA GLU A 156 -16.76 14.63 -13.34
C GLU A 156 -15.67 13.76 -14.01
N PHE A 157 -14.70 13.27 -13.24
CA PHE A 157 -13.61 12.41 -13.71
C PHE A 157 -12.75 13.06 -14.80
N GLU A 158 -12.59 14.39 -14.77
CA GLU A 158 -11.76 15.10 -15.75
C GLU A 158 -10.26 14.89 -15.54
N TYR A 159 -9.84 14.62 -14.30
CA TYR A 159 -8.44 14.34 -13.99
C TYR A 159 -8.10 12.88 -14.27
N LYS A 160 -7.22 12.66 -15.25
CA LYS A 160 -6.73 11.32 -15.62
C LYS A 160 -5.69 10.83 -14.64
N VAL A 161 -4.81 11.72 -14.16
CA VAL A 161 -3.71 11.38 -13.25
C VAL A 161 -3.61 12.34 -12.07
N HIS A 162 -3.08 11.86 -10.95
CA HIS A 162 -2.96 12.64 -9.71
C HIS A 162 -2.16 13.94 -9.89
N GLY A 163 -1.22 13.96 -10.83
CA GLY A 163 -0.44 15.16 -11.18
C GLY A 163 -1.32 16.33 -11.64
N GLU A 164 -2.34 16.07 -12.46
CA GLU A 164 -3.25 17.10 -12.97
C GLU A 164 -4.09 17.70 -11.83
N PHE A 165 -4.59 16.84 -10.92
CA PHE A 165 -5.34 17.29 -9.75
C PHE A 165 -4.52 18.21 -8.84
N ILE A 166 -3.31 17.79 -8.45
CA ILE A 166 -2.49 18.61 -7.53
C ILE A 166 -1.99 19.89 -8.20
N GLN A 167 -1.79 19.87 -9.52
CA GLN A 167 -1.41 21.06 -10.28
C GLN A 167 -2.48 22.15 -10.16
N ASP A 168 -3.77 21.81 -10.36
CA ASP A 168 -4.86 22.79 -10.21
C ASP A 168 -5.01 23.29 -8.76
N VAL A 169 -4.85 22.40 -7.77
CA VAL A 169 -4.88 22.78 -6.36
C VAL A 169 -3.79 23.81 -6.05
N ARG A 170 -2.56 23.60 -6.52
CA ARG A 170 -1.46 24.56 -6.33
C ARG A 170 -1.68 25.85 -7.11
N LEU A 171 -2.13 25.74 -8.35
CA LEU A 171 -2.44 26.87 -9.24
C LEU A 171 -3.41 27.86 -8.59
N THR A 172 -4.40 27.37 -7.83
CA THR A 172 -5.35 28.20 -7.07
C THR A 172 -4.62 29.21 -6.18
N PHE A 173 -3.62 28.77 -5.42
CA PHE A 173 -2.87 29.61 -4.48
C PHE A 173 -1.75 30.38 -5.18
N GLU A 174 -1.09 29.79 -6.16
CA GLU A 174 -0.04 30.43 -6.96
C GLU A 174 -0.59 31.64 -7.73
N ASN A 175 -1.77 31.52 -8.35
CA ASN A 175 -2.46 32.62 -8.99
C ASN A 175 -2.74 33.77 -8.01
N ALA A 176 -3.17 33.44 -6.79
CA ALA A 176 -3.41 34.43 -5.76
C ALA A 176 -2.11 35.14 -5.34
N MET A 177 -1.00 34.43 -5.23
CA MET A 177 0.30 35.04 -4.94
C MET A 177 0.78 35.95 -6.08
N ILE A 178 0.58 35.55 -7.33
CA ILE A 178 0.95 36.34 -8.52
C ILE A 178 0.17 37.65 -8.56
N TYR A 179 -1.17 37.57 -8.44
CA TYR A 179 -2.03 38.74 -8.52
C TYR A 179 -1.81 39.69 -7.33
N ASN A 180 -1.72 39.14 -6.11
CA ASN A 180 -1.60 39.92 -4.88
C ASN A 180 -0.14 40.18 -4.48
N ARG A 181 0.82 40.19 -5.42
CA ARG A 181 2.26 40.32 -5.11
C ARG A 181 2.63 41.59 -4.31
N ALA A 182 1.88 42.68 -4.51
CA ALA A 182 2.09 43.94 -3.79
C ALA A 182 1.84 43.81 -2.29
N ASP A 183 1.08 42.79 -1.88
CA ASP A 183 0.73 42.50 -0.49
C ASP A 183 1.76 41.59 0.20
N LYS A 184 2.84 41.19 -0.50
CA LYS A 184 3.86 40.27 0.01
C LYS A 184 4.52 40.76 1.31
N GLU A 185 4.77 42.07 1.39
CA GLU A 185 5.41 42.72 2.55
C GLU A 185 4.40 43.42 3.46
N ARG A 186 3.09 43.30 3.17
CA ARG A 186 2.05 43.91 4.01
C ARG A 186 2.04 43.24 5.38
N GLU A 187 2.07 44.06 6.42
CA GLU A 187 1.85 43.59 7.80
C GLU A 187 0.40 43.09 8.00
N GLY A 188 0.26 41.96 8.66
CA GLY A 188 -1.04 41.37 8.98
C GLY A 188 -1.60 40.44 7.90
N TRP A 189 -2.91 40.25 7.92
CA TRP A 189 -3.58 39.31 7.01
C TRP A 189 -3.74 39.91 5.62
N SER A 190 -3.41 39.12 4.60
CA SER A 190 -3.63 39.44 3.20
C SER A 190 -3.97 38.17 2.42
N VAL A 191 -4.54 38.33 1.22
CA VAL A 191 -4.78 37.18 0.33
C VAL A 191 -3.46 36.50 -0.04
N TYR A 192 -2.39 37.28 -0.21
CA TYR A 192 -1.05 36.75 -0.45
C TYR A 192 -0.56 35.87 0.72
N SER A 193 -0.60 36.38 1.96
CA SER A 193 -0.14 35.61 3.12
C SER A 193 -1.03 34.39 3.40
N ALA A 194 -2.34 34.51 3.16
CA ALA A 194 -3.26 33.38 3.21
C ALA A 194 -2.91 32.31 2.16
N ALA A 195 -2.59 32.69 0.92
CA ALA A 195 -2.22 31.77 -0.15
C ALA A 195 -0.93 31.01 0.17
N VAL A 196 0.11 31.70 0.69
CA VAL A 196 1.36 31.07 1.13
C VAL A 196 1.10 30.04 2.24
N LEU A 197 0.30 30.40 3.25
CA LEU A 197 -0.05 29.49 4.34
C LEU A 197 -0.83 28.27 3.85
N MET A 198 -1.80 28.48 2.96
CA MET A 198 -2.61 27.39 2.44
C MET A 198 -1.81 26.47 1.50
N LEU A 199 -0.84 27.00 0.74
CA LEU A 199 0.05 26.19 -0.08
C LEU A 199 0.93 25.25 0.78
N ALA A 200 1.42 25.73 1.94
CA ALA A 200 2.11 24.87 2.90
C ALA A 200 1.20 23.76 3.46
N VAL A 201 -0.08 24.07 3.72
CA VAL A 201 -1.08 23.06 4.11
C VAL A 201 -1.29 22.04 2.99
N VAL A 202 -1.37 22.49 1.73
CA VAL A 202 -1.48 21.60 0.56
C VAL A 202 -0.29 20.64 0.49
N ASP A 203 0.93 21.14 0.63
CA ASP A 203 2.14 20.30 0.56
C ASP A 203 2.17 19.23 1.66
N ASP A 204 1.70 19.56 2.86
CA ASP A 204 1.57 18.60 3.95
C ASP A 204 0.50 17.54 3.67
N LEU A 205 -0.69 17.94 3.25
CA LEU A 205 -1.77 17.01 2.88
C LEU A 205 -1.36 16.14 1.69
N TRP A 206 -0.62 16.70 0.73
CA TRP A 206 -0.13 15.97 -0.43
C TRP A 206 0.91 14.91 -0.05
N GLY A 207 1.70 15.15 0.99
CA GLY A 207 2.57 14.15 1.61
C GLY A 207 1.80 12.88 2.00
N ASP A 208 0.64 13.05 2.64
CA ASP A 208 -0.23 11.94 3.05
C ASP A 208 -0.89 11.26 1.85
N VAL A 209 -1.43 12.04 0.89
CA VAL A 209 -2.08 11.50 -0.32
C VAL A 209 -1.09 10.64 -1.11
N THR A 210 0.12 11.15 -1.37
CA THR A 210 1.13 10.41 -2.14
C THR A 210 1.56 9.13 -1.45
N LEU A 211 1.61 9.11 -0.10
CA LEU A 211 1.91 7.92 0.67
C LEU A 211 0.82 6.85 0.50
N GLU A 212 -0.45 7.24 0.64
CA GLU A 212 -1.60 6.36 0.50
C GLU A 212 -1.78 5.79 -0.92
N VAL A 213 -1.54 6.61 -1.94
CA VAL A 213 -1.59 6.20 -3.35
C VAL A 213 -0.49 5.18 -3.63
N MET A 214 0.74 5.48 -3.22
CA MET A 214 1.90 4.62 -3.48
C MET A 214 1.85 3.31 -2.68
N GLU A 215 1.36 3.32 -1.44
CA GLU A 215 1.08 2.11 -0.68
C GLU A 215 0.10 1.22 -1.45
N LYS A 216 -1.02 1.81 -1.89
CA LYS A 216 -2.08 1.04 -2.57
C LYS A 216 -1.57 0.44 -3.87
N PHE A 217 -0.78 1.19 -4.62
CA PHE A 217 -0.14 0.72 -5.85
C PHE A 217 0.78 -0.46 -5.58
N ARG A 218 1.76 -0.29 -4.68
CA ARG A 218 2.75 -1.34 -4.36
C ARG A 218 2.08 -2.61 -3.83
N ARG A 219 1.08 -2.47 -2.95
CA ARG A 219 0.30 -3.61 -2.44
C ARG A 219 -0.47 -4.34 -3.54
N ARG A 220 -1.10 -3.62 -4.48
CA ARG A 220 -1.81 -4.24 -5.62
C ARG A 220 -0.85 -5.05 -6.48
N GLU A 221 0.34 -4.53 -6.75
CA GLU A 221 1.35 -5.23 -7.54
C GLU A 221 1.87 -6.49 -6.86
N LEU A 222 2.12 -6.44 -5.54
CA LEU A 222 2.51 -7.62 -4.76
C LEU A 222 1.44 -8.72 -4.83
N LEU A 223 0.18 -8.37 -4.55
CA LEU A 223 -0.92 -9.32 -4.59
C LEU A 223 -1.17 -9.87 -6.01
N ARG A 224 -0.88 -9.06 -7.05
CA ARG A 224 -0.96 -9.50 -8.45
C ARG A 224 0.12 -10.54 -8.75
N LYS A 225 1.37 -10.29 -8.34
CA LYS A 225 2.48 -11.25 -8.48
C LYS A 225 2.17 -12.56 -7.75
N GLU A 226 1.62 -12.48 -6.54
CA GLU A 226 1.21 -13.64 -5.75
C GLU A 226 0.18 -14.50 -6.50
N ARG A 227 -0.93 -13.90 -6.96
CA ARG A 227 -1.96 -14.62 -7.75
C ARG A 227 -1.38 -15.29 -8.99
N MET A 228 -0.48 -14.60 -9.69
CA MET A 228 0.18 -15.16 -10.88
C MET A 228 1.09 -16.33 -10.54
N SER A 229 1.83 -16.26 -9.43
CA SER A 229 2.68 -17.35 -8.92
C SER A 229 1.86 -18.57 -8.51
N GLU A 230 0.75 -18.34 -7.78
CA GLU A 230 -0.17 -19.39 -7.35
C GLU A 230 -0.84 -20.08 -8.54
N ALA A 231 -1.28 -19.31 -9.55
CA ALA A 231 -1.84 -19.87 -10.78
C ALA A 231 -0.83 -20.73 -11.55
N LYS A 232 0.45 -20.31 -11.60
CA LYS A 232 1.54 -21.11 -12.20
C LYS A 232 1.75 -22.42 -11.44
N ARG A 233 1.78 -22.38 -10.11
CA ARG A 233 1.90 -23.58 -9.26
C ARG A 233 0.73 -24.55 -9.49
N LYS A 234 -0.52 -24.05 -9.53
CA LYS A 234 -1.71 -24.88 -9.79
C LYS A 234 -1.68 -25.52 -11.18
N ARG A 235 -1.18 -24.81 -12.20
CA ARG A 235 -1.00 -25.38 -13.55
C ARG A 235 0.09 -26.45 -13.60
N ALA A 236 1.20 -26.25 -12.89
CA ALA A 236 2.28 -27.23 -12.80
C ALA A 236 1.80 -28.53 -12.11
N ASP A 237 1.11 -28.41 -10.97
CA ASP A 237 0.54 -29.55 -10.25
C ASP A 237 -0.54 -30.28 -11.09
N GLY A 238 -1.40 -29.53 -11.79
CA GLY A 238 -2.36 -30.11 -12.74
C GLY A 238 -1.69 -30.85 -13.92
N SER A 239 -0.54 -30.37 -14.39
CA SER A 239 0.25 -31.04 -15.44
C SER A 239 0.96 -32.30 -14.91
N GLU A 240 1.41 -32.30 -13.66
CA GLU A 240 1.96 -33.49 -13.00
C GLU A 240 0.90 -34.55 -12.74
N VAL A 241 -0.30 -34.16 -12.31
CA VAL A 241 -1.45 -35.08 -12.16
C VAL A 241 -1.87 -35.65 -13.52
N GLY A 242 -1.87 -34.84 -14.57
CA GLY A 242 -2.12 -35.27 -15.96
C GLY A 242 -1.06 -36.26 -16.47
N ALA A 243 0.23 -35.95 -16.29
CA ALA A 243 1.34 -36.82 -16.66
C ALA A 243 1.36 -38.12 -15.84
N THR A 244 1.02 -38.07 -14.55
CA THR A 244 0.89 -39.24 -13.68
C THR A 244 -0.28 -40.12 -14.09
N ARG A 245 -1.42 -39.53 -14.49
CA ARG A 245 -2.59 -40.25 -15.00
C ARG A 245 -2.30 -40.92 -16.35
N VAL A 246 -1.57 -40.26 -17.25
CA VAL A 246 -1.12 -40.84 -18.52
C VAL A 246 -0.12 -41.98 -18.27
N LYS A 247 0.83 -41.82 -17.32
CA LYS A 247 1.73 -42.90 -16.88
C LYS A 247 0.97 -44.09 -16.26
N LEU A 248 -0.11 -43.84 -15.51
CA LEU A 248 -0.95 -44.90 -14.94
C LEU A 248 -1.74 -45.67 -16.01
N GLN A 249 -2.16 -45.01 -17.10
CA GLN A 249 -2.84 -45.64 -18.24
C GLN A 249 -1.87 -46.42 -19.15
N LEU A 250 -0.59 -46.05 -19.18
CA LEU A 250 0.47 -46.72 -19.94
C LEU A 250 1.21 -47.81 -19.15
N MET A 251 0.73 -48.20 -17.97
CA MET A 251 1.32 -49.35 -17.26
C MET A 251 1.06 -50.64 -18.06
N PRO A 252 2.07 -51.53 -18.19
CA PRO A 252 1.90 -52.79 -18.90
C PRO A 252 0.75 -53.58 -18.27
N SER A 253 -0.10 -54.16 -19.13
CA SER A 253 -1.24 -55.00 -18.73
C SER A 253 -0.83 -55.99 -17.62
N ARG A 254 -1.74 -56.19 -16.65
CA ARG A 254 -1.54 -57.07 -15.48
C ARG A 254 -0.77 -58.34 -15.89
N PRO A 255 0.41 -58.64 -15.29
CA PRO A 255 1.14 -59.84 -15.65
C PRO A 255 0.28 -61.08 -15.37
N ASN A 256 0.24 -61.99 -16.36
CA ASN A 256 -0.56 -63.22 -16.26
C ASN A 256 0.00 -64.11 -15.15
N MET A 257 -0.74 -64.20 -14.05
CA MET A 257 -0.33 -64.91 -12.83
C MET A 257 -0.06 -66.40 -13.09
N GLU A 258 -0.68 -67.00 -14.10
CA GLU A 258 -0.56 -68.42 -14.45
C GLU A 258 0.85 -68.84 -14.89
N ARG A 259 1.68 -67.89 -15.33
CA ARG A 259 3.07 -68.16 -15.79
C ARG A 259 4.15 -67.97 -14.73
N MET A 260 3.80 -67.48 -13.54
CA MET A 260 4.77 -67.16 -12.49
C MET A 260 5.01 -68.33 -11.55
N ASN A 261 6.27 -68.56 -11.19
CA ASN A 261 6.63 -69.57 -10.19
C ASN A 261 6.24 -69.11 -8.76
N LYS A 262 6.31 -70.03 -7.79
CA LYS A 262 5.82 -69.79 -6.41
C LYS A 262 6.60 -68.69 -5.68
N SER A 263 7.89 -68.49 -5.98
CA SER A 263 8.71 -67.43 -5.39
C SER A 263 8.38 -66.05 -5.99
N GLU A 264 8.18 -65.98 -7.30
CA GLU A 264 7.76 -64.76 -8.00
C GLU A 264 6.38 -64.27 -7.56
N ARG A 265 5.41 -65.19 -7.40
CA ARG A 265 4.07 -64.83 -6.90
C ARG A 265 4.13 -64.23 -5.50
N LYS A 266 4.95 -64.80 -4.60
CA LYS A 266 5.16 -64.26 -3.25
C LYS A 266 5.86 -62.90 -3.26
N ALA A 267 6.84 -62.70 -4.15
CA ALA A 267 7.53 -61.42 -4.30
C ALA A 267 6.58 -60.32 -4.80
N GLU A 268 5.75 -60.61 -5.80
CA GLU A 268 4.77 -59.65 -6.33
C GLU A 268 3.65 -59.33 -5.33
N GLU A 269 3.20 -60.31 -4.55
CA GLU A 269 2.24 -60.07 -3.47
C GLU A 269 2.83 -59.17 -2.37
N LYS A 270 4.10 -59.39 -2.00
CA LYS A 270 4.81 -58.57 -1.02
C LYS A 270 5.01 -57.14 -1.54
N ARG A 271 5.33 -56.98 -2.82
CA ARG A 271 5.44 -55.67 -3.49
C ARG A 271 4.10 -54.93 -3.49
N ARG A 272 3.00 -55.61 -3.80
CA ARG A 272 1.64 -55.05 -3.76
C ARG A 272 1.20 -54.64 -2.36
N LYS A 273 1.51 -55.45 -1.34
CA LYS A 273 1.24 -55.12 0.07
C LYS A 273 2.01 -53.88 0.52
N ARG A 274 3.27 -53.73 0.09
CA ARG A 274 4.07 -52.53 0.39
C ARG A 274 3.52 -51.28 -0.29
N ALA A 275 3.19 -51.36 -1.58
CA ALA A 275 2.61 -50.25 -2.33
C ALA A 275 1.27 -49.76 -1.73
N ARG A 276 0.39 -50.69 -1.29
CA ARG A 276 -0.86 -50.33 -0.61
C ARG A 276 -0.63 -49.60 0.72
N ARG A 277 0.36 -50.02 1.51
CA ARG A 277 0.71 -49.35 2.77
C ARG A 277 1.27 -47.94 2.53
N GLU A 278 2.13 -47.76 1.55
CA GLU A 278 2.67 -46.44 1.19
C GLU A 278 1.56 -45.49 0.70
N GLU A 279 0.60 -45.99 -0.08
CA GLU A 279 -0.55 -45.20 -0.52
C GLU A 279 -1.50 -44.81 0.63
N GLU A 280 -1.68 -45.70 1.61
CA GLU A 280 -2.49 -45.45 2.80
C GLU A 280 -1.84 -44.42 3.75
N ILE A 281 -0.51 -44.48 3.91
CA ILE A 281 0.26 -43.48 4.65
C ILE A 281 0.14 -42.11 3.97
N ALA A 282 0.30 -42.04 2.64
CA ALA A 282 0.17 -40.79 1.89
C ALA A 282 -1.25 -40.20 1.99
N ARG A 283 -2.30 -41.02 1.94
CA ARG A 283 -3.69 -40.57 2.14
C ARG A 283 -3.94 -40.09 3.55
N SER A 284 -3.38 -40.76 4.56
CA SER A 284 -3.47 -40.36 5.97
C SER A 284 -2.79 -39.01 6.21
N GLU A 285 -1.59 -38.81 5.67
CA GLU A 285 -0.85 -37.55 5.81
C GLU A 285 -1.56 -36.40 5.11
N LYS A 286 -2.15 -36.64 3.93
CA LYS A 286 -2.99 -35.67 3.24
C LYS A 286 -4.20 -35.27 4.09
N ARG A 287 -4.94 -36.24 4.65
CA ARG A 287 -6.09 -35.97 5.55
C ARG A 287 -5.68 -35.15 6.77
N ARG A 288 -4.50 -35.45 7.36
CA ARG A 288 -3.96 -34.71 8.51
C ARG A 288 -3.66 -33.24 8.15
N ARG A 289 -3.05 -32.99 6.99
CA ARG A 289 -2.76 -31.61 6.53
C ARG A 289 -4.05 -30.81 6.28
N THR A 290 -5.07 -31.43 5.68
CA THR A 290 -6.36 -30.75 5.45
C THR A 290 -7.11 -30.47 6.75
N ALA A 291 -7.04 -31.37 7.74
CA ALA A 291 -7.65 -31.17 9.04
C ALA A 291 -7.01 -30.00 9.83
N VAL A 292 -5.68 -29.88 9.78
CA VAL A 292 -4.95 -28.76 10.42
C VAL A 292 -5.31 -27.42 9.78
N ALA A 293 -5.39 -27.37 8.44
CA ALA A 293 -5.81 -26.15 7.75
C ALA A 293 -7.25 -25.74 8.08
N ALA A 294 -8.17 -26.71 8.19
CA ALA A 294 -9.55 -26.44 8.56
C ALA A 294 -9.71 -25.94 10.01
N THR A 295 -8.88 -26.43 10.94
CA THR A 295 -8.88 -25.94 12.33
C THR A 295 -8.32 -24.52 12.45
N ASP A 296 -7.28 -24.18 11.68
CA ASP A 296 -6.71 -22.82 11.66
C ASP A 296 -7.69 -21.80 11.09
N ASP A 297 -8.44 -22.16 10.04
CA ASP A 297 -9.48 -21.30 9.48
C ASP A 297 -10.69 -21.16 10.43
N ALA A 298 -11.10 -22.24 11.11
CA ALA A 298 -12.16 -22.19 12.11
C ALA A 298 -11.78 -21.31 13.33
N LEU A 299 -10.52 -21.37 13.77
CA LEU A 299 -10.01 -20.51 14.85
C LEU A 299 -9.98 -19.03 14.43
N ARG A 300 -9.60 -18.73 13.18
CA ARG A 300 -9.66 -17.36 12.63
C ARG A 300 -11.09 -16.84 12.53
N GLU A 301 -12.05 -17.65 12.08
CA GLU A 301 -13.46 -17.24 12.04
C GLU A 301 -14.02 -17.01 13.45
N ALA A 302 -13.66 -17.84 14.43
CA ALA A 302 -14.07 -17.67 15.82
C ALA A 302 -13.50 -16.37 16.43
N GLU A 303 -12.23 -16.04 16.15
CA GLU A 303 -11.61 -14.76 16.55
C GLU A 303 -12.24 -13.53 15.87
N LEU A 304 -12.78 -13.68 14.66
CA LEU A 304 -13.52 -12.61 13.97
C LEU A 304 -14.92 -12.39 14.58
N ARG A 305 -15.59 -13.47 15.02
CA ARG A 305 -16.93 -13.41 15.64
C ARG A 305 -16.91 -12.96 17.10
N SER A 306 -15.79 -13.13 17.82
CA SER A 306 -15.66 -12.71 19.22
C SER A 306 -15.26 -11.24 19.41
N ARG A 307 -15.06 -10.48 18.32
CA ARG A 307 -14.79 -9.04 18.40
C ARG A 307 -16.09 -8.30 18.75
N PRO A 308 -16.12 -7.50 19.84
CA PRO A 308 -17.29 -6.71 20.17
C PRO A 308 -17.55 -5.68 19.05
N ILE A 309 -18.81 -5.62 18.62
CA ILE A 309 -19.32 -4.55 17.77
C ILE A 309 -19.45 -3.32 18.67
N ASN A 310 -18.46 -2.44 18.63
CA ASN A 310 -18.54 -1.17 19.34
C ASN A 310 -19.55 -0.27 18.61
N ALA A 311 -20.68 -0.06 19.29
CA ALA A 311 -21.56 1.10 19.12
C ALA A 311 -20.89 2.36 19.68
#